data_AF-A0A7X3M2X2-F1
#
_entry.id   AF-A0A7X3M2X2-F1
#
_cell.length_a   1.000
_cell.length_b   1.000
_cell.length_c   1.000
_cell.angle_alpha   90.00
_cell.angle_beta   90.00
_cell.angle_gamma   90.00
#
_symmetry.space_group_name_H-M   'P 1'
#
loop_
_entity.id
_entity.type
_entity.pdbx_description
1 polymer ?
#
loop_
_entity_poly.entity_id
_entity_poly.type
_entity_poly.pdbx_seq_one_letter_code
_entity_poly.pdbx_strand_id
1 'polypeptide(L)'
;MLSEDRLNQIAENQGSYEAEAVAMALEILQLRRMLGAPWAVVQPLGELYVEDGNAAMIWPASLAERGDVCLYRLEKPSQVAAASSPVAKQRGRRKKLPALE
;
A
#
# COMPACT_ATOMS: atom_id res chain seq x y z
N MET A 1 16.63 11.32 3.24
CA MET A 1 15.28 10.86 3.65
C MET A 1 15.26 10.68 5.17
N LEU A 2 14.16 10.99 5.87
CA LEU A 2 14.10 10.84 7.34
C LEU A 2 14.01 9.36 7.73
N SER A 3 14.85 8.93 8.69
CA SER A 3 14.80 7.58 9.26
C SER A 3 13.54 7.40 10.11
N GLU A 4 13.15 6.15 10.33
CA GLU A 4 12.02 5.82 11.21
C GLU A 4 12.26 6.32 12.65
N ASP A 5 13.46 6.14 13.19
CA ASP A 5 13.84 6.66 14.51
C ASP A 5 13.64 8.17 14.62
N ARG A 6 13.99 8.91 13.55
CA ARG A 6 13.84 10.37 13.53
C ARG A 6 12.37 10.78 13.46
N LEU A 7 11.54 10.01 12.75
CA LEU A 7 10.09 10.25 12.72
C LEU A 7 9.44 9.94 14.07
N ASN A 8 9.83 8.84 14.72
CA ASN A 8 9.36 8.50 16.08
C ASN A 8 9.75 9.60 17.07
N GLN A 9 10.98 10.11 17.00
CA GLN A 9 11.43 11.21 17.85
C GLN A 9 10.56 12.47 17.69
N ILE A 10 10.15 12.82 16.46
CA ILE A 10 9.28 13.97 16.20
C ILE A 10 7.87 13.72 16.74
N ALA A 11 7.33 12.53 16.50
CA ALA A 11 5.98 12.14 16.91
C ALA A 11 5.81 12.07 18.44
N GLU A 12 6.84 11.64 19.16
CA GLU A 12 6.82 11.46 20.62
C GLU A 12 7.10 12.77 21.39
N ASN A 13 7.86 13.71 20.80
CA ASN A 13 8.23 14.97 21.46
C ASN A 13 7.39 16.16 20.98
N GLN A 14 6.07 16.06 21.11
CA GLN A 14 5.11 17.02 20.55
C GLN A 14 5.26 18.45 21.10
N GLY A 15 5.89 18.63 22.26
CA GLY A 15 6.18 19.95 22.84
C GLY A 15 7.43 20.63 22.29
N SER A 16 8.24 19.94 21.49
CA SER A 16 9.50 20.44 20.93
C SER A 16 9.45 20.70 19.43
N TYR A 17 8.35 20.35 18.77
CA TYR A 17 8.16 20.47 17.34
C TYR A 17 6.83 21.14 17.02
N GLU A 18 6.77 21.82 15.89
CA GLU A 18 5.54 22.41 15.36
C GLU A 18 4.47 21.33 15.13
N ALA A 19 3.20 21.68 15.38
CA ALA A 19 2.08 20.74 15.27
C ALA A 19 1.97 20.10 13.87
N GLU A 20 2.28 20.88 12.82
CA GLU A 20 2.31 20.38 11.44
C GLU A 20 3.40 19.31 11.23
N ALA A 21 4.58 19.52 11.79
CA ALA A 21 5.68 18.56 11.69
C ALA A 21 5.36 17.25 12.41
N VAL A 22 4.70 17.33 13.57
CA VAL A 22 4.20 16.16 14.31
C VAL A 22 3.16 15.41 13.48
N ALA A 23 2.18 16.12 12.91
CA ALA A 23 1.13 15.51 12.09
C ALA A 23 1.71 14.80 10.86
N MET A 24 2.65 15.44 10.15
CA MET A 24 3.33 14.83 9.02
C MET A 24 4.15 13.59 9.43
N ALA A 25 4.86 13.64 10.57
CA ALA A 25 5.64 12.51 11.05
C ALA A 25 4.73 11.29 11.34
N LEU A 26 3.58 11.51 11.98
CA LEU A 26 2.58 10.48 12.25
C LEU A 26 1.99 9.90 10.95
N GLU A 27 1.65 10.75 9.98
CA GLU A 27 1.13 10.31 8.69
C GLU A 27 2.15 9.44 7.94
N ILE A 28 3.42 9.85 7.90
CA ILE A 28 4.49 9.07 7.26
C ILE A 28 4.68 7.72 7.97
N LEU A 29 4.66 7.69 9.31
CA LEU A 29 4.74 6.43 10.08
C LEU A 29 3.56 5.52 9.76
N GLN A 30 2.34 6.06 9.66
CA GLN A 30 1.16 5.28 9.34
C GLN A 30 1.19 4.75 7.91
N LEU A 31 1.61 5.57 6.94
CA LEU A 31 1.85 5.14 5.56
C LEU A 31 2.87 4.01 5.51
N ARG A 32 4.01 4.14 6.21
CA ARG A 32 5.03 3.08 6.27
C ARG A 32 4.53 1.78 6.88
N ARG A 33 3.60 1.82 7.84
CA ARG A 33 2.96 0.61 8.41
C ARG A 33 1.96 -0.04 7.46
N MET A 34 1.24 0.77 6.67
CA MET A 34 0.29 0.26 5.67
C MET A 34 0.99 -0.31 4.44
N LEU A 35 2.11 0.28 4.08
CA LEU A 35 3.01 -0.23 3.07
C LEU A 35 3.67 -1.50 3.63
N GLY A 36 3.54 -2.63 2.92
CA GLY A 36 4.15 -3.88 3.33
C GLY A 36 5.68 -3.86 3.23
N ALA A 37 6.30 -5.01 2.99
CA ALA A 37 7.72 -5.04 2.66
C ALA A 37 7.99 -4.22 1.38
N PRO A 38 9.12 -3.50 1.30
CA PRO A 38 9.51 -2.81 0.07
C PRO A 38 9.56 -3.83 -1.08
N TRP A 39 9.05 -3.43 -2.24
CA TRP A 39 9.02 -4.27 -3.44
C TRP A 39 10.28 -4.07 -4.30
N ALA A 40 10.77 -2.83 -4.35
CA ALA A 40 11.94 -2.46 -5.13
C ALA A 40 12.71 -1.30 -4.49
N VAL A 41 13.87 -1.00 -5.04
CA VAL A 41 14.74 0.11 -4.66
C VAL A 41 15.07 0.93 -5.90
N VAL A 42 15.08 2.26 -5.78
CA VAL A 42 15.45 3.18 -6.85
C VAL A 42 16.79 3.81 -6.55
N GLN A 43 17.72 3.68 -7.49
CA GLN A 43 18.93 4.47 -7.51
C GLN A 43 18.80 5.53 -8.61
N PRO A 44 18.78 6.83 -8.28
CA PRO A 44 18.80 7.87 -9.29
C PRO A 44 20.14 7.82 -10.03
N LEU A 45 20.09 7.71 -11.35
CA LEU A 45 21.23 7.95 -12.21
C LEU A 45 21.25 9.45 -12.44
N GLY A 46 22.34 10.13 -12.03
CA GLY A 46 22.42 11.59 -11.99
C GLY A 46 21.99 12.30 -13.28
N GLU A 47 21.90 13.63 -13.25
CA GLU A 47 21.25 14.48 -14.26
C GLU A 47 21.59 14.17 -15.73
N LEU A 48 22.80 13.66 -15.99
CA LEU A 48 23.26 13.20 -17.30
C LEU A 48 22.36 12.13 -17.97
N TYR A 49 21.58 11.38 -17.20
CA TYR A 49 20.74 10.28 -17.70
C TYR A 49 19.25 10.64 -17.77
N VAL A 50 18.90 11.89 -17.49
CA VAL A 50 17.50 12.36 -17.47
C VAL A 50 16.94 12.51 -18.88
N GLU A 51 17.76 12.98 -19.84
CA GLU A 51 17.32 13.22 -21.22
C GLU A 51 16.93 11.94 -21.96
N ASP A 52 17.51 10.80 -21.57
CA ASP A 52 17.27 9.49 -22.19
C ASP A 52 16.06 8.75 -21.61
N GLY A 53 15.37 9.35 -20.62
CA GLY A 53 14.24 8.74 -19.92
C GLY A 53 14.62 7.62 -18.94
N ASN A 54 15.90 7.34 -18.77
CA ASN A 54 16.44 6.32 -17.86
C ASN A 54 17.10 6.96 -16.63
N ALA A 55 16.42 7.95 -16.03
CA ALA A 55 16.92 8.73 -14.89
C ALA A 55 17.11 7.91 -13.61
N ALA A 56 16.74 6.63 -13.60
CA ALA A 56 16.92 5.78 -12.45
C ALA A 56 17.03 4.29 -12.81
N MET A 57 17.78 3.58 -11.98
CA MET A 57 17.80 2.12 -11.96
C MET A 57 16.86 1.61 -10.87
N ILE A 58 16.10 0.56 -11.20
CA ILE A 58 15.18 -0.09 -10.27
C ILE A 58 15.67 -1.52 -10.04
N TRP A 59 15.83 -1.89 -8.78
CA TRP A 59 16.34 -3.18 -8.36
C TRP A 59 15.39 -3.86 -7.37
N PRO A 60 15.46 -5.19 -7.21
CA PRO A 60 14.73 -5.89 -6.15
C PRO A 60 15.06 -5.34 -4.76
N ALA A 61 14.05 -5.25 -3.89
CA ALA A 61 14.22 -4.75 -2.52
C ALA A 61 15.22 -5.55 -1.65
N SER A 62 15.51 -6.80 -2.04
CA SER A 62 16.52 -7.63 -1.37
C SER A 62 17.94 -7.07 -1.47
N LEU A 63 18.19 -6.12 -2.37
CA LEU A 63 19.48 -5.47 -2.57
C LEU A 63 19.56 -4.08 -1.94
N ALA A 64 18.57 -3.68 -1.13
CA ALA A 64 18.55 -2.35 -0.52
C ALA A 64 19.72 -2.15 0.45
N GLU A 65 20.46 -1.06 0.25
CA GLU A 65 21.50 -0.58 1.16
C GLU A 65 21.03 0.63 1.96
N ARG A 66 21.83 1.00 2.97
CA ARG A 66 21.52 2.12 3.85
C ARG A 66 21.59 3.44 3.08
N GLY A 67 20.43 4.07 2.88
CA GLY A 67 20.31 5.36 2.21
C GLY A 67 19.53 5.30 0.91
N ASP A 68 19.22 4.10 0.43
CA ASP A 68 18.46 3.92 -0.79
C ASP A 68 16.98 4.33 -0.66
N VAL A 69 16.36 4.62 -1.80
CA VAL A 69 14.94 4.97 -1.89
C VAL A 69 14.12 3.73 -2.21
N CYS A 70 13.42 3.21 -1.20
CA CYS A 70 12.54 2.05 -1.37
C CYS A 70 11.21 2.43 -2.04
N LEU A 71 10.77 1.60 -2.99
CA LEU A 71 9.41 1.59 -3.51
C LEU A 71 8.59 0.55 -2.77
N TYR A 72 7.43 0.98 -2.33
CA TYR A 72 6.47 0.13 -1.65
C TYR A 72 5.26 -0.08 -2.54
N ARG A 73 4.73 -1.29 -2.53
CA ARG A 73 3.46 -1.56 -3.18
C ARG A 73 2.36 -1.22 -2.18
N LEU A 74 1.37 -0.43 -2.59
CA LEU A 74 0.10 -0.44 -1.86
C LEU A 74 -0.50 -1.83 -2.06
N GLU A 75 -0.48 -2.63 -1.01
CA GLU A 75 -1.39 -3.75 -0.89
C GLU A 75 -2.80 -3.18 -1.05
N LYS A 76 -3.50 -3.51 -2.14
CA LYS A 76 -4.93 -3.21 -2.20
C LYS A 76 -5.55 -3.84 -0.96
N PRO A 77 -6.40 -3.14 -0.19
CA PRO A 77 -7.16 -3.79 0.86
C PRO A 77 -7.91 -4.92 0.19
N SER A 78 -7.44 -6.15 0.40
CA SER A 78 -8.00 -7.32 -0.22
C SER A 78 -9.45 -7.38 0.24
N GLN A 79 -10.40 -7.34 -0.70
CA GLN A 79 -11.80 -7.61 -0.42
C GLN A 79 -11.94 -9.09 -0.02
N VAL A 80 -11.46 -9.44 1.16
CA VAL A 80 -11.74 -10.74 1.77
C VAL A 80 -12.92 -10.51 2.71
N ALA A 81 -14.00 -11.24 2.43
CA ALA A 81 -15.26 -11.32 3.15
C ALA A 81 -16.36 -10.30 2.77
N ALA A 82 -16.67 -10.17 1.48
CA ALA A 82 -18.05 -9.88 1.08
C ALA A 82 -18.73 -11.18 0.62
N ALA A 83 -19.53 -11.75 1.54
CA ALA A 83 -20.62 -12.68 1.31
C ALA A 83 -20.32 -14.00 0.58
N SER A 84 -19.89 -15.01 1.34
CA SER A 84 -20.43 -16.36 1.15
C SER A 84 -21.92 -16.33 1.54
N SER A 85 -22.79 -15.87 0.64
CA SER A 85 -24.23 -16.10 0.77
C SER A 85 -24.48 -17.61 0.63
N PRO A 86 -25.18 -18.26 1.58
CA PRO A 86 -25.50 -19.66 1.43
C PRO A 86 -26.44 -19.83 0.24
N VAL A 87 -26.06 -20.75 -0.65
CA VAL A 87 -26.86 -21.25 -1.78
C VAL A 87 -28.26 -21.65 -1.28
N ALA A 88 -29.24 -20.77 -1.51
CA ALA A 88 -30.64 -21.10 -1.39
C ALA A 88 -30.98 -22.02 -2.56
N LYS A 89 -31.01 -23.33 -2.32
CA LYS A 89 -31.56 -24.34 -3.25
C LYS A 89 -33.03 -24.00 -3.54
N GLN A 90 -33.28 -23.22 -4.59
CA GLN A 90 -34.62 -23.00 -5.09
C GLN A 90 -35.06 -24.27 -5.85
N ARG A 91 -35.62 -25.20 -5.08
CA ARG A 91 -36.19 -26.46 -5.54
C ARG A 91 -37.40 -26.13 -6.42
N GLY A 92 -37.19 -26.08 -7.74
CA GLY A 92 -38.22 -25.87 -8.74
C GLY A 92 -39.31 -26.94 -8.65
N ARG A 93 -40.39 -26.62 -7.92
CA ARG A 93 -41.59 -27.43 -7.79
C ARG A 93 -42.38 -27.29 -9.09
N ARG A 94 -42.14 -28.21 -10.04
CA ARG A 94 -43.03 -28.50 -11.18
C ARG A 94 -44.48 -28.53 -10.68
N LYS A 95 -45.28 -27.53 -11.04
CA LYS A 95 -46.75 -27.61 -10.95
C LYS A 95 -47.28 -27.73 -12.37
N LYS A 96 -48.02 -28.82 -12.55
CA LYS A 96 -48.68 -29.26 -13.78
C LYS A 96 -49.64 -28.16 -14.27
N LEU A 97 -49.60 -27.89 -15.57
CA LEU A 97 -50.68 -27.23 -16.30
C LEU A 97 -51.91 -28.17 -16.31
N PRO A 98 -53.11 -27.70 -15.97
CA PRO A 98 -54.33 -28.30 -16.49
C PRO A 98 -54.70 -27.64 -17.83
N ALA A 99 -55.08 -28.50 -18.77
CA ALA A 99 -55.74 -28.16 -20.02
C ALA A 99 -57.26 -27.94 -19.81
N LEU A 100 -57.93 -27.56 -20.89
CA LEU A 100 -59.35 -27.23 -21.12
C LEU A 100 -59.67 -25.73 -20.99
N GLU A 101 -60.31 -25.07 -21.95
CA GLU A 101 -61.13 -25.50 -23.10
C GLU A 101 -60.99 -24.51 -24.27
#